data_AF-A0A258AUC3-F1
#
_entry.id   AF-A0A258AUC3-F1
#
_cell.length_a   1.000
_cell.length_b   1.000
_cell.length_c   1.000
_cell.angle_alpha   90.00
_cell.angle_beta   90.00
_cell.angle_gamma   90.00
#
_symmetry.space_group_name_H-M   'P 1'
#
loop_
_entity.id
_entity.type
_entity.pdbx_description
1 polymer ?
#
loop_
_entity_poly.entity_id
_entity_poly.type
_entity_poly.pdbx_seq_one_letter_code
_entity_poly.pdbx_strand_id
1 'polypeptide(L)'
;MPSPQNEPCIDPALLRSNVRTPMTSISFGEAVRRSIQKDPRYHPAAYELVRDALHMAAKKFRDENAEDQHVSGQELLAGFRDHVLSEYGPMSTIILDQWGLERGEDVGNIVYNLIDCGYFGKNDGDSLEDFSGGYDFPLAFSTPFLPASLREARDKKSS
;
A
#
# COMPACT_ATOMS: atom_id res chain seq x y z
N MET A 1 29.06 58.51 -26.48
CA MET A 1 29.47 57.64 -25.37
C MET A 1 28.42 57.83 -24.27
N PRO A 2 27.61 56.81 -23.97
CA PRO A 2 28.07 55.63 -23.24
C PRO A 2 27.81 54.29 -23.96
N SER A 3 28.36 53.26 -23.34
CA SER A 3 28.74 51.94 -23.81
C SER A 3 27.60 50.91 -23.93
N PRO A 4 27.78 49.83 -24.72
CA PRO A 4 26.87 48.70 -24.79
C PRO A 4 27.46 47.49 -24.05
N GLN A 5 27.00 47.15 -22.83
CA GLN A 5 27.24 45.83 -22.24
C GLN A 5 26.11 45.45 -21.28
N ASN A 6 25.35 44.41 -21.65
CA ASN A 6 24.99 43.28 -20.78
C ASN A 6 24.06 42.34 -21.55
N GLU A 7 24.63 41.59 -22.50
CA GLU A 7 24.06 40.28 -22.85
C GLU A 7 24.62 39.28 -21.84
N PRO A 8 23.79 38.53 -21.10
CA PRO A 8 24.29 37.49 -20.22
C PRO A 8 24.85 36.34 -21.06
N CYS A 9 26.15 36.09 -20.91
CA CYS A 9 26.83 34.92 -21.42
C CYS A 9 26.17 33.65 -20.82
N ILE A 10 25.38 32.93 -21.62
CA ILE A 10 24.84 31.63 -21.22
C ILE A 10 25.98 30.62 -21.32
N ASP A 11 26.42 30.12 -20.17
CA ASP A 11 27.50 29.14 -20.05
C ASP A 11 27.05 27.78 -20.62
N PRO A 12 27.70 27.24 -21.68
CA PRO A 12 27.28 25.99 -22.34
C PRO A 12 27.49 24.73 -21.48
N ALA A 13 28.02 24.86 -20.25
CA ALA A 13 28.24 23.75 -19.33
C ALA A 13 27.00 23.34 -18.50
N LEU A 14 25.89 24.07 -18.56
CA LEU A 14 24.67 23.74 -17.80
C LEU A 14 23.77 22.67 -18.45
N LEU A 15 24.21 22.03 -19.54
CA LEU A 15 23.51 20.90 -20.20
C LEU A 15 23.95 19.51 -19.66
N ARG A 16 24.43 19.44 -18.41
CA ARG A 16 24.70 18.16 -17.72
C ARG A 16 24.32 18.20 -16.25
N SER A 17 23.14 18.71 -15.95
CA SER A 17 22.48 18.41 -14.69
C SER A 17 21.41 17.37 -14.96
N ASN A 18 21.67 16.13 -14.55
CA ASN A 18 20.65 15.10 -14.46
C ASN A 18 19.76 15.47 -13.28
N VAL A 19 18.93 16.51 -13.47
CA VAL A 19 17.90 16.93 -12.52
C VAL A 19 16.96 15.74 -12.39
N ARG A 20 17.24 14.90 -11.40
CA ARG A 20 16.31 13.93 -10.86
C ARG A 20 15.12 14.76 -10.42
N THR A 21 14.08 14.77 -11.24
CA THR A 21 12.84 15.50 -11.00
C THR A 21 12.44 15.25 -9.55
N PRO A 22 12.32 16.27 -8.70
CA PRO A 22 11.72 16.05 -7.40
C PRO A 22 10.29 15.58 -7.67
N MET A 23 9.99 14.31 -7.40
CA MET A 23 8.61 13.83 -7.44
C MET A 23 7.83 14.74 -6.50
N THR A 24 6.95 15.55 -7.06
CA THR A 24 5.98 16.30 -6.26
C THR A 24 5.18 15.26 -5.49
N SER A 25 5.48 15.09 -4.19
CA SER A 25 4.74 14.19 -3.34
C SER A 25 3.32 14.75 -3.21
N ILE A 26 2.41 14.20 -4.01
CA ILE A 26 0.99 14.52 -3.86
C ILE A 26 0.57 14.16 -2.43
N SER A 27 -0.30 14.96 -1.83
CA SER A 27 -0.80 14.63 -0.50
C SER A 27 -1.58 13.32 -0.53
N PHE A 28 -1.62 12.60 0.59
CA PHE A 28 -2.38 11.35 0.69
C PHE A 28 -3.85 11.54 0.31
N GLY A 29 -4.50 12.60 0.80
CA GLY A 29 -5.89 12.89 0.44
C GLY A 29 -6.11 13.12 -1.05
N GLU A 30 -5.16 13.77 -1.74
CA GLU A 30 -5.22 13.95 -3.20
C GLU A 30 -4.96 12.61 -3.93
N ALA A 31 -4.07 11.77 -3.41
CA ALA A 31 -3.85 10.42 -3.95
C ALA A 31 -5.12 9.58 -3.85
N VAL A 32 -5.76 9.53 -2.68
CA VAL A 32 -7.03 8.80 -2.47
C VAL A 32 -8.11 9.33 -3.41
N ARG A 33 -8.26 10.65 -3.54
CA ARG A 33 -9.24 11.26 -4.44
C ARG A 33 -9.02 10.83 -5.89
N ARG A 34 -7.77 10.85 -6.38
CA ARG A 34 -7.44 10.42 -7.75
C ARG A 34 -7.64 8.92 -7.95
N SER A 35 -7.26 8.11 -6.97
CA SER A 35 -7.45 6.66 -6.98
C SER A 35 -8.93 6.30 -7.09
N ILE A 36 -9.79 6.88 -6.26
CA ILE A 36 -11.24 6.61 -6.28
C ILE A 36 -11.89 7.07 -7.59
N GLN A 37 -11.41 8.17 -8.17
CA GLN A 37 -11.91 8.64 -9.47
C GLN A 37 -11.61 7.66 -10.61
N LYS A 38 -10.50 6.92 -10.52
CA LYS A 38 -10.14 5.88 -11.50
C LYS A 38 -10.78 4.53 -11.15
N ASP A 39 -10.83 4.19 -9.87
CA ASP A 39 -11.28 2.91 -9.35
C ASP A 39 -12.21 3.10 -8.14
N PRO A 40 -13.54 3.19 -8.36
CA PRO A 40 -14.51 3.47 -7.31
C PRO A 40 -14.89 2.21 -6.49
N ARG A 41 -14.24 1.06 -6.70
CA ARG A 41 -14.58 -0.20 -6.02
C ARG A 41 -14.30 -0.16 -4.52
N TYR A 42 -13.32 0.64 -4.10
CA TYR A 42 -12.84 0.67 -2.72
C TYR A 42 -13.28 1.93 -2.00
N HIS A 43 -13.71 1.75 -0.74
CA HIS A 43 -14.07 2.88 0.12
C HIS A 43 -12.82 3.71 0.47
N PRO A 44 -12.89 5.05 0.63
CA PRO A 44 -11.74 5.89 1.01
C PRO A 44 -10.96 5.39 2.23
N ALA A 45 -11.67 4.89 3.25
CA ALA A 45 -11.06 4.33 4.45
C ALA A 45 -10.20 3.08 4.18
N ALA A 46 -10.48 2.33 3.11
CA ALA A 46 -9.65 1.20 2.70
C ALA A 46 -8.22 1.63 2.35
N TYR A 47 -8.07 2.81 1.73
CA TYR A 47 -6.76 3.37 1.39
C TYR A 47 -5.97 3.77 2.65
N GLU A 48 -6.65 4.27 3.68
CA GLU A 48 -6.03 4.57 4.98
C GLU A 48 -5.55 3.29 5.66
N LEU A 49 -6.42 2.28 5.70
CA LEU A 49 -6.10 0.97 6.26
C LEU A 49 -4.88 0.33 5.59
N VAL A 50 -4.83 0.32 4.25
CA VAL A 50 -3.72 -0.28 3.50
C VAL A 50 -2.43 0.50 3.73
N ARG A 51 -2.50 1.85 3.78
CA ARG A 51 -1.34 2.68 4.11
C ARG A 51 -0.79 2.33 5.49
N ASP A 52 -1.65 2.23 6.50
CA ASP A 52 -1.24 1.96 7.87
C ASP A 52 -0.71 0.53 8.04
N ALA A 53 -1.34 -0.45 7.38
CA ALA A 53 -0.82 -1.81 7.27
C ALA A 53 0.57 -1.87 6.62
N LEU A 54 0.83 -1.03 5.61
CA LEU A 54 2.15 -0.95 4.97
C LEU A 54 3.22 -0.39 5.91
N HIS A 55 2.90 0.67 6.65
CA HIS A 55 3.80 1.18 7.69
C HIS A 55 4.11 0.13 8.76
N MET A 56 3.09 -0.63 9.18
CA MET A 56 3.25 -1.71 10.14
C MET A 56 4.10 -2.87 9.59
N ALA A 57 3.89 -3.26 8.33
CA ALA A 57 4.68 -4.27 7.65
C ALA A 57 6.14 -3.83 7.51
N ALA A 58 6.39 -2.59 7.06
CA ALA A 58 7.74 -2.03 6.95
C ALA A 58 8.46 -2.03 8.31
N LYS A 59 7.78 -1.59 9.38
CA LYS A 59 8.33 -1.60 10.74
C LYS A 59 8.61 -3.02 11.27
N LYS A 60 7.83 -4.02 10.86
CA LYS A 60 7.95 -5.41 11.32
C LYS A 60 9.06 -6.17 10.60
N PHE A 61 9.23 -5.93 9.30
CA PHE A 61 10.12 -6.72 8.44
C PHE A 61 11.40 -5.99 8.02
N ARG A 62 11.56 -4.70 8.37
CA ARG A 62 12.76 -3.92 8.07
C ARG A 62 13.34 -3.33 9.34
N ASP A 63 14.66 -3.30 9.40
CA ASP A 63 15.40 -2.54 10.40
C ASP A 63 15.26 -1.04 10.13
N GLU A 64 15.23 -0.23 11.19
CA GLU A 64 15.12 1.24 11.10
C GLU A 64 16.26 1.88 10.27
N ASN A 65 17.35 1.14 10.02
CA ASN A 65 18.52 1.58 9.26
C ASN A 65 18.57 1.03 7.81
N ALA A 66 17.56 0.30 7.35
CA ALA A 66 17.53 -0.19 5.97
C ALA A 66 17.21 0.95 4.99
N GLU A 67 18.07 1.16 3.99
CA GLU A 67 17.84 2.16 2.92
C GLU A 67 16.64 1.80 2.03
N ASP A 68 16.31 0.51 1.93
CA ASP A 68 15.15 -0.01 1.21
C ASP A 68 14.00 -0.38 2.16
N GLN A 69 13.02 0.52 2.27
CA GLN A 69 11.77 0.29 3.02
C GLN A 69 10.70 -0.48 2.22
N HIS A 70 11.07 -1.06 1.08
CA HIS A 70 10.15 -1.83 0.24
C HIS A 70 9.74 -3.13 0.95
N VAL A 71 8.45 -3.42 0.97
CA VAL A 71 7.88 -4.68 1.47
C VAL A 71 7.27 -5.45 0.33
N SER A 72 7.46 -6.77 0.31
CA SER A 72 6.80 -7.64 -0.66
C SER A 72 5.28 -7.68 -0.42
N GLY A 73 4.51 -8.06 -1.44
CA GLY A 73 3.06 -8.21 -1.32
C GLY A 73 2.65 -9.16 -0.18
N GLN A 74 3.37 -10.27 0.00
CA GLN A 74 3.13 -11.24 1.07
C GLN A 74 3.45 -10.67 2.47
N GLU A 75 4.54 -9.92 2.61
CA GLU A 75 4.86 -9.21 3.87
C GLU A 75 3.78 -8.17 4.20
N LEU A 76 3.30 -7.44 3.20
CA LEU A 76 2.20 -6.50 3.36
C LEU A 76 0.92 -7.21 3.81
N LEU A 77 0.54 -8.32 3.17
CA LEU A 77 -0.66 -9.08 3.54
C LEU A 77 -0.59 -9.64 4.96
N ALA A 78 0.60 -10.07 5.39
CA ALA A 78 0.83 -10.51 6.77
C ALA A 78 0.67 -9.34 7.76
N GLY A 79 1.27 -8.18 7.47
CA GLY A 79 1.11 -6.98 8.29
C GLY A 79 -0.33 -6.46 8.33
N PHE A 80 -1.01 -6.50 7.18
CA PHE A 80 -2.42 -6.13 7.02
C PHE A 80 -3.33 -7.00 7.90
N ARG A 81 -3.12 -8.32 7.89
CA ARG A 81 -3.88 -9.25 8.73
C ARG A 81 -3.76 -8.89 10.21
N ASP A 82 -2.52 -8.73 10.68
CA ASP A 82 -2.24 -8.46 12.09
C ASP A 82 -2.82 -7.11 12.51
N HIS A 83 -2.68 -6.10 11.67
CA HIS A 83 -3.21 -4.75 11.90
C HIS A 83 -4.73 -4.76 12.00
N VAL A 84 -5.41 -5.36 11.03
CA VAL A 84 -6.88 -5.45 11.01
C VAL A 84 -7.41 -6.21 12.23
N LEU A 85 -6.81 -7.37 12.56
CA LEU A 85 -7.21 -8.15 13.74
C LEU A 85 -6.99 -7.38 15.04
N SER A 86 -5.91 -6.62 15.14
CA SER A 86 -5.61 -5.81 16.33
C SER A 86 -6.56 -4.63 16.49
N GLU A 87 -6.97 -4.00 15.39
CA GLU A 87 -7.76 -2.76 15.42
C GLU A 87 -9.27 -3.03 15.47
N TYR A 88 -9.76 -3.96 14.66
CA TYR A 88 -11.20 -4.21 14.48
C TYR A 88 -11.67 -5.52 15.12
N GLY A 89 -10.75 -6.43 15.45
CA GLY A 89 -11.04 -7.68 16.13
C GLY A 89 -12.14 -8.50 15.41
N PRO A 90 -13.24 -8.87 16.07
CA PRO A 90 -14.30 -9.68 15.47
C PRO A 90 -15.10 -8.94 14.38
N MET A 91 -15.03 -7.60 14.34
CA MET A 91 -15.73 -6.79 13.33
C MET A 91 -14.97 -6.67 12.02
N SER A 92 -13.73 -7.17 11.97
CA SER A 92 -12.85 -7.09 10.80
C SER A 92 -13.52 -7.54 9.50
N THR A 93 -14.22 -8.67 9.51
CA THR A 93 -14.89 -9.19 8.30
C THR A 93 -15.94 -8.24 7.74
N ILE A 94 -16.74 -7.63 8.60
CA ILE A 94 -17.82 -6.71 8.20
C ILE A 94 -17.23 -5.42 7.64
N ILE A 95 -16.19 -4.87 8.30
CA ILE A 95 -15.54 -3.63 7.87
C ILE A 95 -14.85 -3.83 6.51
N LEU A 96 -14.11 -4.93 6.35
CA LEU A 96 -13.43 -5.24 5.09
C LEU A 96 -14.42 -5.43 3.93
N ASP A 97 -15.51 -6.16 4.16
CA ASP A 97 -16.59 -6.35 3.18
C ASP A 97 -17.23 -5.01 2.77
N GLN A 98 -17.57 -4.17 3.75
CA GLN A 98 -18.12 -2.83 3.48
C GLN A 98 -17.15 -1.90 2.73
N TRP A 99 -15.85 -2.15 2.84
CA TRP A 99 -14.81 -1.36 2.18
C TRP A 99 -14.37 -1.93 0.83
N GLY A 100 -14.93 -3.08 0.42
CA GLY A 100 -14.63 -3.74 -0.85
C GLY A 100 -13.35 -4.57 -0.82
N LEU A 101 -12.90 -5.03 0.35
CA LEU A 101 -11.70 -5.83 0.54
C LEU A 101 -12.07 -7.29 0.87
N GLU A 102 -12.12 -8.14 -0.14
CA GLU A 102 -12.52 -9.55 0.00
C GLU A 102 -11.33 -10.52 -0.04
N ARG A 103 -10.24 -10.11 -0.68
CA ARG A 103 -9.05 -10.95 -0.90
C ARG A 103 -7.77 -10.11 -0.96
N GLY A 104 -6.62 -10.80 -0.93
CA GLY A 104 -5.31 -10.15 -0.97
C GLY A 104 -5.11 -9.28 -2.21
N GLU A 105 -5.65 -9.71 -3.35
CA GLU A 105 -5.58 -8.97 -4.62
C GLU A 105 -6.25 -7.60 -4.53
N ASP A 106 -7.28 -7.43 -3.70
CA ASP A 106 -7.95 -6.14 -3.50
C ASP A 106 -7.04 -5.17 -2.74
N VAL A 107 -6.30 -5.66 -1.74
CA VAL A 107 -5.24 -4.90 -1.06
C VAL A 107 -4.16 -4.50 -2.07
N GLY A 108 -3.73 -5.43 -2.92
CA GLY A 108 -2.79 -5.14 -4.01
C GLY A 108 -3.30 -4.06 -4.95
N ASN A 109 -4.56 -4.16 -5.40
CA ASN A 109 -5.17 -3.15 -6.27
C ASN A 109 -5.13 -1.75 -5.64
N ILE A 110 -5.40 -1.62 -4.34
CA ILE A 110 -5.28 -0.35 -3.62
C ILE A 110 -3.85 0.19 -3.65
N VAL A 111 -2.84 -0.65 -3.41
CA VAL A 111 -1.42 -0.27 -3.49
C VAL A 111 -1.09 0.24 -4.89
N TYR A 112 -1.48 -0.50 -5.94
CA TYR A 112 -1.23 -0.11 -7.33
C TYR A 112 -1.96 1.17 -7.72
N ASN A 113 -3.18 1.40 -7.23
CA ASN A 113 -3.89 2.66 -7.43
C ASN A 113 -3.10 3.85 -6.85
N LEU A 114 -2.47 3.67 -5.69
CA LEU A 114 -1.61 4.68 -5.05
C LEU A 114 -0.26 4.85 -5.76
N ILE A 115 0.31 3.79 -6.34
CA ILE A 115 1.51 3.85 -7.19
C ILE A 115 1.21 4.64 -8.47
N ASP A 116 0.10 4.35 -9.14
CA ASP A 116 -0.30 5.00 -10.41
C ASP A 116 -0.57 6.50 -10.24
N CYS A 117 -0.99 6.92 -9.04
CA CYS A 117 -1.13 8.33 -8.71
C CYS A 117 0.19 9.01 -8.30
N GLY A 118 1.28 8.25 -8.13
CA GLY A 118 2.60 8.76 -7.72
C GLY A 118 2.74 8.99 -6.22
N TYR A 119 1.87 8.40 -5.39
CA TYR A 119 1.98 8.47 -3.93
C TYR A 119 3.00 7.46 -3.39
N PHE A 120 2.97 6.23 -3.90
CA PHE A 120 3.98 5.22 -3.62
C PHE A 120 5.00 5.11 -4.76
N GLY A 121 6.24 4.77 -4.40
CA GLY A 121 7.26 4.37 -5.37
C GLY A 121 6.96 3.00 -5.94
N LYS A 122 7.21 2.81 -7.24
CA LYS A 122 7.14 1.50 -7.88
C LYS A 122 8.50 0.82 -7.79
N ASN A 123 8.51 -0.46 -7.46
CA ASN A 123 9.69 -1.31 -7.58
C ASN A 123 9.60 -2.15 -8.87
N ASP A 124 10.74 -2.39 -9.53
CA ASP A 124 10.79 -3.05 -10.85
C ASP A 124 10.52 -4.57 -10.83
N GLY A 125 10.21 -5.13 -9.66
CA GLY A 125 9.86 -6.54 -9.49
C GLY A 125 8.47 -6.81 -8.91
N ASP A 126 7.77 -5.78 -8.41
CA ASP A 126 6.49 -5.98 -7.74
C ASP A 126 5.39 -6.21 -8.78
N SER A 127 4.60 -7.25 -8.56
CA SER A 127 3.45 -7.63 -9.37
C SER A 127 2.17 -7.69 -8.52
N LEU A 128 1.01 -7.54 -9.16
CA LEU A 128 -0.27 -7.78 -8.48
C LEU A 128 -0.41 -9.25 -8.06
N GLU A 129 0.28 -10.17 -8.74
CA GLU A 129 0.30 -11.59 -8.43
C GLU A 129 0.94 -11.88 -7.06
N ASP A 130 1.82 -11.00 -6.57
CA ASP A 130 2.41 -11.11 -5.23
C ASP A 130 1.38 -10.96 -4.11
N PHE A 131 0.18 -10.48 -4.43
CA PHE A 131 -0.95 -10.38 -3.51
C PHE A 131 -1.93 -11.56 -3.61
N SER A 132 -1.70 -12.48 -4.56
CA SER A 132 -2.51 -13.68 -4.70
C SER A 132 -2.08 -14.78 -3.74
N GLY A 133 -3.03 -15.66 -3.38
CA GLY A 133 -2.74 -16.90 -2.65
C GLY A 133 -2.28 -16.75 -1.19
N GLY A 134 -2.32 -15.55 -0.59
CA GLY A 134 -1.85 -15.32 0.79
C GLY A 134 -2.66 -16.05 1.86
N TYR A 135 -3.92 -15.67 2.04
CA TYR A 135 -4.87 -16.36 2.94
C TYR A 135 -6.32 -16.03 2.58
N ASP A 136 -7.23 -16.91 2.97
CA ASP A 136 -8.68 -16.67 2.89
C ASP A 136 -9.10 -15.66 3.98
N PHE A 137 -9.57 -14.48 3.56
CA PHE A 137 -9.97 -13.39 4.45
C PHE A 137 -11.10 -13.81 5.41
N PRO A 138 -12.24 -14.34 4.93
CA PRO A 138 -13.27 -14.91 5.80
C PRO A 138 -12.71 -15.86 6.86
N LEU A 139 -11.79 -16.76 6.51
CA LEU A 139 -11.17 -17.66 7.49
C LEU A 139 -10.22 -16.93 8.44
N ALA A 140 -9.32 -16.09 7.93
CA ALA A 140 -8.29 -15.42 8.70
C ALA A 140 -8.85 -14.47 9.76
N PHE A 141 -9.98 -13.81 9.45
CA PHE A 141 -10.61 -12.83 10.33
C PHE A 141 -11.72 -13.42 11.21
N SER A 142 -12.31 -14.56 10.85
CA SER A 142 -13.32 -15.23 11.70
C SER A 142 -12.75 -16.24 12.69
N THR A 143 -11.74 -17.02 12.29
CA THR A 143 -11.21 -18.14 13.09
C THR A 143 -10.77 -17.72 14.50
N PRO A 144 -10.04 -16.60 14.68
CA PRO A 144 -9.56 -16.21 16.01
C PRO A 144 -10.66 -15.97 17.05
N PHE A 145 -11.88 -15.67 16.59
CA PHE A 145 -13.02 -15.34 17.46
C PHE A 145 -14.05 -16.46 17.57
N LEU A 146 -13.81 -17.61 16.92
CA LEU A 146 -14.66 -18.78 17.11
C LEU A 146 -14.43 -19.41 18.50
N PRO A 147 -15.49 -19.83 19.21
CA PRO A 147 -15.35 -20.60 20.43
C PRO A 147 -14.59 -21.91 20.17
N ALA A 148 -13.84 -22.39 21.18
CA ALA A 148 -12.95 -23.55 21.05
C ALA A 148 -13.64 -24.79 20.47
N SER A 149 -14.89 -25.05 20.84
CA SER A 149 -15.71 -26.16 20.33
C SER A 149 -15.97 -26.09 18.82
N LEU A 150 -16.11 -24.89 18.25
CA LEU A 150 -16.29 -24.70 16.80
C LEU A 150 -14.97 -24.73 16.04
N ARG A 151 -13.87 -24.33 16.66
CA ARG A 151 -12.53 -24.44 16.08
C ARG A 151 -12.14 -25.90 15.87
N GLU A 152 -12.29 -26.73 16.90
CA GLU A 152 -11.99 -28.18 16.85
C GLU A 152 -12.87 -28.95 15.84
N ALA A 153 -14.14 -28.55 15.69
CA ALA A 153 -15.04 -29.15 14.71
C ALA A 153 -14.66 -28.78 13.26
N ARG A 154 -14.05 -27.60 13.05
CA ARG A 154 -13.61 -27.14 11.73
C ARG A 154 -12.29 -27.77 11.31
N ASP A 155 -11.34 -27.92 12.23
CA ASP A 155 -10.05 -28.56 11.96
C ASP A 155 -10.20 -30.03 11.52
N LYS A 156 -11.18 -30.75 12.10
CA LYS A 156 -11.54 -32.12 11.71
C LYS A 156 -12.17 -32.25 10.33
N LYS A 157 -12.65 -31.15 9.74
CA LYS A 157 -13.35 -31.15 8.44
C LYS A 157 -12.42 -30.81 7.26
N SER A 158 -11.23 -30.30 7.55
CA SER A 158 -10.17 -29.98 6.57
C SER A 158 -9.04 -31.04 6.50
N SER A 159 -9.16 -32.15 7.24
CA SER A 159 -8.29 -33.34 7.15
C SER A 159 -8.96 -34.49 6.43
#